data_AF-A0A1D2N2U8-F1
#
_entry.id   AF-A0A1D2N2U8-F1
#
_cell.length_a   1.000
_cell.length_b   1.000
_cell.length_c   1.000
_cell.angle_alpha   90.00
_cell.angle_beta   90.00
_cell.angle_gamma   90.00
#
_symmetry.space_group_name_H-M   'P 1'
#
loop_
_entity.id
_entity.type
_entity.pdbx_description
1 polymer ?
#
loop_
_entity_poly.entity_id
_entity_poly.type
_entity_poly.pdbx_seq_one_letter_code
_entity_poly.pdbx_strand_id
1 'polypeptide(L)' 'MKFLVFISVSVAALFLFSSVRVSEGSCACTLIYDPVCGSDGVTYGSPCNFECERKNNNTELKMVSEGECEDSTEDKA' A
#
# COMPACT_ATOMS: atom_id res chain seq x y z
N MET A 1 -46.23 9.67 1.25
CA MET A 1 -45.42 9.95 0.03
C MET A 1 -44.07 10.57 0.36
N LYS A 2 -43.98 11.69 1.12
CA LYS A 2 -42.71 12.30 1.57
C LYS A 2 -41.76 11.32 2.29
N PHE A 3 -42.27 10.52 3.24
CA PHE A 3 -41.48 9.53 3.99
C PHE A 3 -40.88 8.42 3.13
N LEU A 4 -41.60 7.97 2.09
CA LEU A 4 -41.12 6.94 1.17
C LEU A 4 -39.96 7.48 0.30
N VAL A 5 -40.01 8.77 -0.04
CA VAL A 5 -38.94 9.46 -0.78
C VAL A 5 -37.67 9.56 0.06
N PHE A 6 -37.76 9.93 1.35
CA PHE A 6 -36.58 9.97 2.23
C PHE A 6 -35.94 8.60 2.42
N ILE A 7 -36.74 7.54 2.58
CA ILE A 7 -36.24 6.16 2.70
C ILE A 7 -35.52 5.76 1.41
N SER A 8 -36.09 6.06 0.23
CA SER A 8 -35.47 5.74 -1.06
C SER A 8 -34.15 6.46 -1.30
N VAL A 9 -34.03 7.72 -0.88
CA VAL A 9 -32.80 8.52 -1.02
C VAL A 9 -31.70 8.00 -0.10
N SER A 10 -32.03 7.68 1.15
CA SER A 10 -31.08 7.09 2.09
C SER A 10 -30.61 5.71 1.63
N VAL A 11 -31.51 4.86 1.13
CA VAL A 11 -31.18 3.54 0.60
C VAL A 11 -30.30 3.65 -0.63
N ALA A 12 -30.64 4.53 -1.59
CA ALA A 12 -29.80 4.79 -2.76
C ALA A 12 -28.41 5.32 -2.37
N ALA A 13 -28.32 6.22 -1.39
CA ALA A 13 -27.04 6.71 -0.87
C ALA A 13 -26.22 5.57 -0.26
N LEU A 14 -26.81 4.70 0.56
CA LEU A 14 -26.12 3.53 1.13
C LEU A 14 -25.63 2.55 0.04
N PHE A 15 -26.40 2.36 -1.03
CA PHE A 15 -25.98 1.58 -2.20
C PHE A 15 -24.85 2.24 -2.98
N LEU A 16 -24.86 3.57 -3.12
CA LEU A 16 -23.78 4.33 -3.76
C LEU A 16 -22.51 4.37 -2.88
N PHE A 17 -22.65 4.43 -1.56
CA PHE A 17 -21.53 4.31 -0.62
C PHE A 17 -20.89 2.91 -0.68
N SER A 18 -21.68 1.86 -0.83
CA SER A 18 -21.20 0.49 -1.02
C SER A 18 -20.42 0.30 -2.33
N SER A 19 -20.64 1.18 -3.32
CA SER A 19 -19.91 1.18 -4.59
C SER A 19 -18.57 1.91 -4.54
N VAL A 20 -18.16 2.48 -3.39
CA VAL A 20 -16.77 2.91 -3.18
C VAL A 20 -15.89 1.67 -3.11
N ARG A 21 -15.44 1.22 -4.27
CA ARG A 21 -14.27 0.35 -4.41
C ARG A 21 -13.07 1.21 -4.04
N VAL A 22 -12.58 1.11 -2.81
CA VAL A 22 -11.17 1.49 -2.57
C VAL A 22 -10.36 0.51 -3.42
N SER A 23 -9.72 1.01 -4.48
CA SER A 23 -8.84 0.17 -5.30
C SER A 23 -7.65 -0.22 -4.45
N GLU A 24 -7.72 -1.40 -3.85
CA GLU A 24 -6.73 -1.96 -2.95
C GLU A 24 -5.52 -2.51 -3.74
N GLY A 25 -4.85 -1.60 -4.45
CA GLY A 25 -3.73 -1.95 -5.32
C GLY A 25 -2.90 -0.76 -5.83
N SER A 26 -3.26 0.48 -5.47
CA SER A 26 -2.44 1.66 -5.77
C SER A 26 -1.96 2.30 -4.48
N CYS A 27 -0.65 2.23 -4.23
CA CYS A 27 -0.04 2.93 -3.10
C CYS A 27 0.41 4.31 -3.53
N ALA A 28 -0.12 5.33 -2.86
CA ALA A 28 0.39 6.69 -2.98
C ALA A 28 1.58 6.85 -2.03
N CYS A 29 2.80 6.72 -2.56
CA CYS A 29 4.03 6.98 -1.83
C CYS A 29 4.68 8.28 -2.31
N THR A 30 5.27 9.03 -1.39
CA THR A 30 6.14 10.16 -1.73
C THR A 30 7.40 9.66 -2.45
N LEU A 31 8.02 10.51 -3.26
CA LEU A 31 9.30 10.20 -3.94
C LEU A 31 10.54 10.38 -3.02
N ILE A 32 10.35 10.30 -1.70
CA ILE A 32 11.46 10.39 -0.74
C ILE A 32 12.21 9.06 -0.78
N TYR A 33 13.51 9.13 -1.04
CA TYR A 33 14.38 7.97 -1.02
C TYR A 33 14.89 7.74 0.41
N ASP A 34 14.43 6.64 1.00
CA ASP A 34 14.71 6.21 2.37
C ASP A 34 14.74 4.66 2.39
N PRO A 35 15.83 4.05 1.89
CA PRO A 35 15.80 2.66 1.50
C PRO A 35 15.67 1.70 2.69
N VAL A 36 15.04 0.56 2.45
CA VAL A 36 14.93 -0.56 3.41
C VAL A 36 15.17 -1.89 2.71
N CYS A 37 15.76 -2.85 3.43
CA CYS A 37 16.03 -4.19 2.91
C CYS A 37 14.91 -5.16 3.31
N GLY A 38 14.31 -5.82 2.33
CA GLY A 38 13.31 -6.86 2.55
C GLY A 38 13.89 -8.24 2.81
N SER A 39 13.08 -9.13 3.39
CA SER A 39 13.44 -10.53 3.65
C SER A 39 13.58 -11.39 2.39
N ASP A 40 13.19 -10.83 1.26
CA ASP A 40 13.41 -11.33 -0.09
C ASP A 40 14.76 -10.88 -0.70
N GLY A 41 15.55 -10.10 0.04
CA GLY A 41 16.82 -9.54 -0.44
C GLY A 41 16.65 -8.37 -1.40
N VAL A 42 15.45 -7.81 -1.52
CA VAL A 42 15.17 -6.65 -2.39
C VAL A 42 15.26 -5.35 -1.60
N THR A 43 15.96 -4.37 -2.18
CA THR A 43 15.97 -2.99 -1.70
C THR A 43 14.69 -2.28 -2.14
N TYR A 44 13.94 -1.76 -1.16
CA TYR A 44 12.77 -0.92 -1.40
C TYR A 44 13.14 0.54 -1.15
N GLY A 45 12.92 1.41 -2.14
CA GLY A 45 13.38 2.81 -2.08
C GLY A 45 12.72 3.70 -1.03
N SER A 46 11.67 3.23 -0.35
CA SER A 46 11.10 3.87 0.83
C SER A 46 10.37 2.84 1.70
N PRO A 47 10.12 3.11 3.00
CA PRO A 47 9.28 2.25 3.84
C PRO A 47 7.84 2.16 3.30
N CYS A 48 7.36 3.20 2.61
CA CYS A 48 6.05 3.18 1.97
C CYS A 48 6.00 2.18 0.80
N ASN A 49 7.05 2.14 -0.03
CA ASN A 49 7.16 1.19 -1.14
C ASN A 49 7.24 -0.25 -0.63
N PHE A 50 8.02 -0.49 0.43
CA PHE A 50 8.07 -1.80 1.10
C PHE A 50 6.69 -2.24 1.59
N GLU A 51 5.98 -1.36 2.30
CA GLU A 51 4.66 -1.67 2.84
C GLU A 51 3.62 -1.91 1.74
N CYS A 52 3.76 -1.19 0.63
CA CYS A 52 2.94 -1.38 -0.55
C CYS A 52 3.09 -2.79 -1.12
N GLU A 53 4.34 -3.21 -1.32
CA GLU A 53 4.64 -4.55 -1.83
C GLU A 53 4.13 -5.62 -0.86
N ARG A 54 4.35 -5.42 0.44
CA ARG A 54 3.88 -6.33 1.48
C ARG A 54 2.36 -6.51 1.45
N LYS A 55 1.61 -5.42 1.31
CA LYS A 55 0.13 -5.46 1.30
C LYS A 55 -0.45 -6.06 0.02
N ASN A 56 0.16 -5.77 -1.13
CA ASN A 56 -0.43 -6.11 -2.42
C ASN A 56 0.06 -7.44 -2.99
N ASN A 57 1.31 -7.81 -2.72
CA ASN A 57 1.99 -8.92 -3.39
C ASN A 57 2.48 -10.00 -2.42
N ASN A 58 3.05 -9.63 -1.28
CA ASN A 58 3.66 -10.60 -0.35
C ASN A 58 3.48 -10.22 1.13
N THR A 59 2.42 -10.72 1.78
CA THR A 59 2.14 -10.41 3.19
C THR A 59 3.17 -10.93 4.18
N GLU A 60 3.99 -11.92 3.79
CA GLU A 60 5.07 -12.49 4.61
C GLU A 60 6.38 -11.72 4.47
N LEU A 61 6.44 -10.70 3.61
CA LEU A 61 7.61 -9.84 3.44
C LEU A 61 7.90 -9.09 4.75
N LYS A 62 9.12 -9.27 5.27
CA LYS A 62 9.60 -8.62 6.50
C LYS A 62 10.74 -7.68 6.18
N MET A 63 10.80 -6.55 6.88
CA MET A 63 11.96 -5.67 6.82
C MET A 63 13.08 -6.32 7.63
N VAL A 64 14.25 -6.49 7.02
CA VAL A 64 15.44 -7.08 7.64
C VAL A 64 16.38 -6.00 8.16
N SER A 65 16.52 -4.90 7.43
CA SER A 65 17.38 -3.77 7.79
C SER A 65 16.83 -2.46 7.27
N GLU A 66 17.16 -1.37 7.97
CA GLU A 66 17.17 -0.03 7.38
C GLU A 66 18.33 0.08 6.38
N GLY A 67 18.19 0.87 5.33
CA GLY A 67 19.17 0.95 4.24
C GLY A 67 18.91 -0.06 3.12
N GLU A 68 19.73 0.02 2.07
CA GLU A 68 19.71 -0.96 0.97
C GLU A 68 20.15 -2.34 1.45
N CYS A 69 19.73 -3.40 0.75
CA CYS A 69 20.31 -4.71 0.96
C CYS A 69 21.79 -4.72 0.56
N GLU A 70 22.60 -5.46 1.30
CA GLU A 70 24.01 -5.69 0.94
C GLU A 70 24.06 -6.57 -0.31
N ASP A 71 24.35 -5.95 -1.46
CA ASP A 71 24.73 -6.72 -2.63
C ASP A 71 26.15 -7.26 -2.42
N SER A 72 26.38 -8.51 -2.81
CA SER A 72 27.68 -9.19 -2.73
C SER A 72 28.81 -8.57 -3.58
N THR A 73 28.67 -7.32 -4.03
CA THR A 73 29.75 -6.54 -4.61
C THR A 73 30.30 -5.59 -3.55
N GLU A 74 31.20 -6.14 -2.76
CA GLU A 74 32.21 -5.40 -2.02
C GLU A 74 32.92 -4.42 -2.97
N ASP A 75 32.50 -3.16 -3.00
CA ASP A 75 33.31 -2.05 -3.52
C ASP A 75 33.07 -0.81 -2.66
N LYS A 76 33.46 -0.94 -1.38
CA LYS A 76 33.90 0.22 -0.59
C LYS A 76 35.32 0.56 -1.04
N ALA A 77 35.43 1.43 -2.04
CA ALA A 77 36.68 2.14 -2.35
C ALA A 77 36.93 3.26 -1.33
#